data_AF-A0A957WYL2-F1
#
_entry.id   AF-A0A957WYL2-F1
#
_cell.length_a   1.000
_cell.length_b   1.000
_cell.length_c   1.000
_cell.angle_alpha   90.00
_cell.angle_beta   90.00
_cell.angle_gamma   90.00
#
_symmetry.space_group_name_H-M   'P 1'
#
loop_
_entity.id
_entity.type
_entity.pdbx_description
1 polymer ?
#
loop_
_entity_poly.entity_id
_entity_poly.type
_entity_poly.pdbx_seq_one_letter_code
_entity_poly.pdbx_strand_id
1 'polypeptide(L)'
;MADKSNGKFVFKTVNPDDPNSGVTRQNLTDNYGIQPFLVSPLFSDQTYYFHMVLNNGSQPQVIYPSQDLSEGGIRTVIENALKRSSTGFLKSVGLWTPPATPTQDMFGQQRQPLSGWQNIRNHLSQEYTVRDVDLSTGKAPTDVDTLFVVLPQNLTDKERFAIDQFLMRGGSVIVAAGNYTVDVDQFSQGLALRPLDGTLRDMLLSYGVDVQQSLVMDDQNQPFPV
;
A
#
# COMPACT_ATOMS: atom_id res chain seq x y z
N MET A 1 12.28 14.97 -19.17
CA MET A 1 11.36 13.91 -19.66
C MET A 1 10.58 14.37 -20.89
N ALA A 2 10.04 15.60 -20.92
CA ALA A 2 9.33 16.15 -22.09
C ALA A 2 10.14 16.08 -23.40
N ASP A 3 11.40 16.52 -23.39
CA ASP A 3 12.28 16.51 -24.58
C ASP A 3 12.56 15.11 -25.13
N LYS A 4 12.46 14.08 -24.28
CA LYS A 4 12.70 12.67 -24.64
C LYS A 4 11.41 11.94 -25.03
N SER A 5 10.25 12.60 -24.98
CA SER A 5 8.93 11.98 -25.16
C SER A 5 8.40 12.01 -26.59
N ASN A 6 9.13 12.62 -27.54
CA ASN A 6 8.67 12.88 -28.91
C ASN A 6 7.28 13.55 -28.94
N GLY A 7 7.05 14.54 -28.06
CA GLY A 7 5.80 15.29 -27.97
C GLY A 7 4.64 14.57 -27.28
N LYS A 8 4.83 13.35 -26.77
CA LYS A 8 3.80 12.59 -26.03
C LYS A 8 3.61 13.06 -24.59
N PHE A 9 4.58 13.77 -24.03
CA PHE A 9 4.52 14.34 -22.69
C PHE A 9 4.76 15.85 -22.76
N VAL A 10 3.72 16.62 -22.47
CA VAL A 10 3.76 18.10 -22.45
C VAL A 10 3.70 18.56 -21.01
N PHE A 11 4.62 19.45 -20.63
CA PHE A 11 4.67 20.07 -19.31
C PHE A 11 4.34 21.56 -19.43
N LYS A 12 3.43 22.04 -18.58
CA LYS A 12 3.09 23.47 -18.46
C LYS A 12 3.12 23.86 -16.99
N THR A 13 3.82 24.94 -16.68
CA THR A 13 3.69 25.61 -15.37
C THR A 13 2.48 26.54 -15.40
N VAL A 14 1.64 26.48 -14.38
CA VAL A 14 0.42 27.28 -14.27
C VAL A 14 0.50 28.10 -13.00
N ASN A 15 0.41 29.42 -13.13
CA ASN A 15 0.25 30.32 -11.99
C ASN A 15 -1.25 30.63 -11.81
N PRO A 16 -1.91 30.15 -10.74
CA PRO A 16 -3.35 30.38 -10.53
C PRO A 16 -3.71 31.84 -10.24
N ASP A 17 -2.72 32.70 -9.99
CA ASP A 17 -2.91 34.14 -9.79
C ASP A 17 -2.73 34.96 -11.08
N ASP A 18 -2.27 34.34 -12.17
CA ASP A 18 -2.20 34.98 -13.48
C ASP A 18 -3.58 34.90 -14.18
N PRO A 19 -4.20 36.05 -14.53
CA PRO A 19 -5.49 36.08 -15.23
C PRO A 19 -5.50 35.33 -16.56
N ASN A 20 -4.33 35.16 -17.20
CA ASN A 20 -4.20 34.48 -18.50
C ASN A 20 -3.87 32.98 -18.38
N SER A 21 -3.76 32.45 -17.15
CA SER A 21 -3.37 31.05 -16.92
C SER A 21 -4.45 30.05 -17.35
N GLY A 22 -5.71 30.49 -17.42
CA GLY A 22 -6.88 29.66 -17.69
C GLY A 22 -7.34 28.80 -16.51
N VAL A 23 -6.71 28.94 -15.33
CA VAL A 23 -7.01 28.16 -14.12
C VAL A 23 -7.01 29.12 -12.92
N THR A 24 -8.05 29.08 -12.11
CA THR A 24 -8.15 29.91 -10.88
C THR A 24 -7.92 29.08 -9.63
N ARG A 25 -7.61 29.74 -8.50
CA ARG A 25 -7.54 29.07 -7.18
C ARG A 25 -8.81 28.27 -6.85
N GLN A 26 -9.98 28.82 -7.18
CA GLN A 26 -11.26 28.14 -6.97
C GLN A 26 -11.40 26.89 -7.85
N ASN A 27 -10.97 26.96 -9.11
CA ASN A 27 -10.96 25.82 -10.03
C ASN A 27 -10.06 24.68 -9.52
N LEU A 28 -8.92 25.01 -8.91
CA LEU A 28 -8.00 24.03 -8.30
C LEU A 28 -8.66 23.28 -7.13
N THR A 29 -9.40 23.99 -6.28
CA THR A 29 -10.15 23.37 -5.18
C THR A 29 -11.30 22.51 -5.70
N ASP A 30 -12.14 23.05 -6.57
CA ASP A 30 -13.41 22.40 -6.95
C ASP A 30 -13.20 21.18 -7.84
N ASN A 31 -12.27 21.26 -8.80
CA ASN A 31 -12.07 20.20 -9.80
C ASN A 31 -10.95 19.22 -9.44
N TYR A 32 -10.01 19.65 -8.58
CA TYR A 32 -8.82 18.85 -8.27
C TYR A 32 -8.63 18.64 -6.76
N GLY A 33 -9.41 19.28 -5.89
CA GLY A 33 -9.26 19.17 -4.44
C GLY A 33 -7.94 19.76 -3.91
N ILE A 34 -7.26 20.59 -4.71
CA ILE A 34 -5.95 21.13 -4.39
C ILE A 34 -6.11 22.34 -3.47
N GLN A 35 -5.51 22.26 -2.28
CA GLN A 35 -5.48 23.34 -1.31
C GLN A 35 -4.11 24.05 -1.31
N PRO A 36 -4.06 25.37 -1.05
CA PRO A 36 -2.80 26.08 -0.90
C PRO A 36 -2.06 25.67 0.38
N PHE A 37 -0.73 25.71 0.32
CA PHE A 37 0.13 25.63 1.50
C PHE A 37 0.34 27.01 2.10
N LEU A 38 0.33 27.10 3.44
CA LEU A 38 0.69 28.32 4.18
C LEU A 38 2.22 28.45 4.24
N VAL A 39 2.75 29.63 3.93
CA VAL A 39 4.19 29.91 4.06
C VAL A 39 4.62 29.96 5.52
N SER A 40 3.78 30.54 6.39
CA SER A 40 4.04 30.63 7.82
C SER A 40 2.73 30.69 8.61
N PRO A 41 2.26 29.55 9.16
CA PRO A 41 0.93 29.46 9.80
C PRO A 41 0.70 30.42 10.97
N LEU A 42 1.77 30.97 11.56
CA LEU A 42 1.72 31.84 12.74
C LEU A 42 1.93 33.32 12.43
N PHE A 43 2.47 33.66 11.25
CA PHE A 43 2.99 35.01 10.97
C PHE A 43 2.57 35.58 9.61
N SER A 44 1.89 34.81 8.76
CA SER A 44 1.47 35.27 7.44
C SER A 44 0.27 34.49 6.90
N ASP A 45 -0.59 35.19 6.16
CA ASP A 45 -1.66 34.62 5.32
C ASP A 45 -1.18 34.27 3.90
N GLN A 46 0.12 34.44 3.62
CA GLN A 46 0.70 34.11 2.33
C GLN A 46 0.60 32.60 2.08
N THR A 47 0.13 32.30 0.87
CA THR A 47 -0.14 30.95 0.40
C THR A 47 0.58 30.68 -0.91
N TYR A 48 0.98 29.43 -1.11
CA TYR A 48 1.56 28.98 -2.38
C TYR A 48 1.00 27.62 -2.78
N TYR A 49 1.08 27.31 -4.07
CA TYR A 49 0.69 26.01 -4.62
C TYR A 49 1.94 25.26 -5.08
N PHE A 50 2.10 24.03 -4.60
CA PHE A 50 3.15 23.14 -5.07
C PHE A 50 2.57 21.74 -5.31
N HIS A 51 1.88 21.59 -6.45
CA HIS A 51 1.19 20.37 -6.85
C HIS A 51 1.49 20.10 -8.32
N MET A 52 1.45 18.83 -8.71
CA MET A 52 1.48 18.43 -10.11
C MET A 52 0.13 17.83 -10.47
N VAL A 53 -0.40 18.16 -11.65
CA VAL A 53 -1.61 17.56 -12.18
C VAL A 53 -1.28 16.88 -13.49
N LEU A 54 -1.51 15.57 -13.55
CA LEU A 54 -1.36 14.79 -14.76
C LEU A 54 -2.73 14.62 -15.41
N ASN A 55 -2.85 15.02 -16.66
CA ASN A 55 -4.07 14.81 -17.44
C ASN A 55 -3.82 13.76 -18.52
N ASN A 56 -4.57 12.66 -18.48
CA ASN A 56 -4.54 11.60 -19.48
C ASN A 56 -5.98 11.21 -19.83
N GLY A 57 -6.51 11.74 -20.94
CA GLY A 57 -7.89 11.52 -21.34
C GLY A 57 -8.88 12.31 -20.46
N SER A 58 -9.84 11.61 -19.85
CA SER A 58 -11.02 12.19 -19.19
C SER A 58 -10.93 12.34 -17.68
N GLN A 59 -9.87 11.83 -17.02
CA GLN A 59 -9.71 11.96 -15.57
C GLN A 59 -8.34 12.55 -15.20
N PRO A 60 -8.29 13.76 -14.63
CA PRO A 60 -7.05 14.31 -14.10
C PRO A 60 -6.63 13.57 -12.82
N GLN A 61 -5.32 13.38 -12.66
CA GLN A 61 -4.69 12.77 -11.50
C GLN A 61 -3.82 13.81 -10.79
N VAL A 62 -4.13 14.11 -9.54
CA VAL A 62 -3.31 14.99 -8.70
C VAL A 62 -2.15 14.18 -8.14
N ILE A 63 -0.96 14.75 -8.29
CA ILE A 63 0.30 14.19 -7.84
C ILE A 63 0.85 15.11 -6.76
N TYR A 64 1.02 14.56 -5.57
CA TYR A 64 1.68 15.25 -4.46
C TYR A 64 3.19 15.01 -4.55
N PRO A 65 4.01 16.07 -4.60
CA PRO A 65 5.46 15.92 -4.59
C PRO A 65 5.93 15.16 -3.35
N SER A 66 6.82 14.18 -3.55
CA SER A 66 7.48 13.45 -2.47
C SER A 66 8.49 14.34 -1.74
N GLN A 67 8.90 13.93 -0.53
CA GLN A 67 9.98 14.60 0.21
C GLN A 67 11.32 14.55 -0.57
N ASP A 68 11.51 13.53 -1.40
CA ASP A 68 12.59 13.48 -2.37
C ASP A 68 12.22 14.27 -3.63
N LEU A 69 12.91 15.38 -3.85
CA LEU A 69 12.80 16.26 -5.02
C LEU A 69 13.92 16.04 -6.05
N SER A 70 14.68 14.93 -5.94
CA SER A 70 15.68 14.55 -6.93
C SER A 70 15.04 14.25 -8.30
N GLU A 71 15.82 14.30 -9.39
CA GLU A 71 15.31 13.92 -10.71
C GLU A 71 14.75 12.48 -10.71
N GLY A 72 15.40 11.56 -9.99
CA GLY A 72 14.97 10.17 -9.86
C GLY A 72 13.65 10.01 -9.10
N GLY A 73 13.50 10.73 -7.97
CA GLY A 73 12.26 10.75 -7.19
C GLY A 73 11.09 11.31 -8.01
N ILE A 74 11.28 12.49 -8.62
CA ILE A 74 10.26 13.13 -9.46
C ILE A 74 9.88 12.24 -10.65
N ARG A 75 10.87 11.64 -11.33
CA ARG A 75 10.63 10.69 -12.43
C ARG A 75 9.75 9.54 -11.98
N THR A 76 10.10 8.90 -10.87
CA THR A 76 9.36 7.76 -10.31
C THR A 76 7.91 8.14 -10.04
N VAL A 77 7.68 9.26 -9.37
CA VAL A 77 6.35 9.78 -9.05
C VAL A 77 5.51 10.03 -10.32
N ILE A 78 6.11 10.61 -11.37
CA ILE A 78 5.43 10.86 -12.66
C ILE A 78 5.14 9.54 -13.39
N GLU A 79 6.09 8.60 -13.45
CA GLU A 79 5.91 7.29 -14.09
C GLU A 79 4.78 6.51 -13.45
N ASN A 80 4.70 6.55 -12.12
CA ASN A 80 3.68 5.85 -11.36
C ASN A 80 2.30 6.50 -11.56
N ALA A 81 2.23 7.82 -11.61
CA ALA A 81 1.00 8.53 -11.98
C ALA A 81 0.55 8.23 -13.42
N LEU A 82 1.48 8.11 -14.36
CA LEU A 82 1.19 7.71 -15.74
C LEU A 82 0.62 6.29 -15.80
N LYS A 83 1.24 5.33 -15.09
CA LYS A 83 0.71 3.96 -14.95
C LYS A 83 -0.71 3.95 -14.38
N ARG A 84 -0.99 4.79 -13.37
CA ARG A 84 -2.34 4.96 -12.81
C ARG A 84 -3.35 5.53 -13.79
N SER A 85 -2.92 6.47 -14.62
CA SER A 85 -3.80 7.19 -15.55
C SER A 85 -4.06 6.46 -16.87
N SER A 86 -3.25 5.46 -17.23
CA SER A 86 -3.45 4.69 -18.46
C SER A 86 -4.66 3.76 -18.35
N THR A 87 -5.60 3.88 -19.28
CA THR A 87 -6.77 3.02 -19.35
C THR A 87 -6.35 1.56 -19.60
N GLY A 88 -6.79 0.66 -18.71
CA GLY A 88 -6.57 -0.78 -18.84
C GLY A 88 -5.33 -1.39 -18.18
N PHE A 89 -4.60 -0.65 -17.32
CA PHE A 89 -3.32 -1.16 -16.77
C PHE A 89 -3.12 -1.12 -15.25
N LEU A 90 -4.03 -0.53 -14.45
CA LEU A 90 -3.92 -0.72 -13.00
C LEU A 90 -4.34 -2.14 -12.63
N LYS A 91 -3.35 -3.00 -12.47
CA LYS A 91 -3.53 -4.28 -11.80
C LYS A 91 -4.19 -4.01 -10.45
N SER A 92 -5.38 -4.53 -10.29
CA SER A 92 -6.13 -4.48 -9.06
C SER A 92 -5.59 -5.53 -8.11
N VAL A 93 -5.16 -5.09 -6.93
CA VAL A 93 -4.61 -5.97 -5.89
C VAL A 93 -5.66 -6.13 -4.81
N GLY A 94 -6.17 -7.35 -4.68
CA GLY A 94 -6.96 -7.74 -3.52
C GLY A 94 -6.03 -7.95 -2.33
N LEU A 95 -6.23 -7.22 -1.25
CA LEU A 95 -5.47 -7.35 -0.02
C LEU A 95 -6.32 -8.09 1.01
N TRP A 96 -5.86 -9.26 1.44
CA TRP A 96 -6.38 -9.96 2.61
C TRP A 96 -5.37 -9.86 3.74
N THR A 97 -5.81 -9.39 4.90
CA THR A 97 -4.99 -9.28 6.11
C THR A 97 -5.77 -9.79 7.31
N PRO A 98 -5.12 -10.37 8.33
CA PRO A 98 -5.81 -10.81 9.54
C PRO A 98 -6.34 -9.60 10.33
N PRO A 99 -7.44 -9.78 11.07
CA PRO A 99 -8.03 -8.70 11.86
C PRO A 99 -7.03 -8.20 12.91
N ALA A 100 -6.90 -6.87 13.01
CA ALA A 100 -6.10 -6.21 14.04
C ALA A 100 -6.88 -6.21 15.36
N THR A 101 -6.93 -7.35 16.06
CA THR A 101 -7.65 -7.45 17.33
C THR A 101 -6.86 -6.79 18.46
N PRO A 102 -7.45 -5.84 19.21
CA PRO A 102 -6.84 -5.26 20.40
C PRO A 102 -6.56 -6.36 21.44
N THR A 103 -5.37 -6.35 22.01
CA THR A 103 -4.97 -7.27 23.09
C THR A 103 -5.07 -6.54 24.43
N GLN A 104 -5.48 -7.24 25.50
CA GLN A 104 -5.44 -6.67 26.85
C GLN A 104 -4.09 -6.95 27.51
N ASP A 105 -3.56 -5.99 28.27
CA ASP A 105 -2.40 -6.22 29.13
C ASP A 105 -2.77 -6.82 30.48
N MET A 106 -1.77 -7.20 31.28
CA MET A 106 -1.94 -7.75 32.64
C MET A 106 -2.80 -6.89 33.57
N PHE A 107 -2.95 -5.59 33.29
CA PHE A 107 -3.77 -4.66 34.07
C PHE A 107 -5.18 -4.47 33.49
N GLY A 108 -5.54 -5.25 32.48
CA GLY A 108 -6.83 -5.20 31.80
C GLY A 108 -6.98 -4.01 30.84
N GLN A 109 -5.91 -3.29 30.54
CA GLN A 109 -5.97 -2.16 29.61
C GLN A 109 -5.87 -2.67 28.17
N GLN A 110 -6.71 -2.12 27.28
CA GLN A 110 -6.61 -2.42 25.85
C GLN A 110 -5.36 -1.78 25.25
N ARG A 111 -4.53 -2.60 24.62
CA ARG A 111 -3.40 -2.18 23.81
C ARG A 111 -3.71 -2.37 22.33
N GLN A 112 -3.23 -1.41 21.54
CA GLN A 112 -3.25 -1.57 20.09
C GLN A 112 -2.36 -2.75 19.69
N PRO A 113 -2.78 -3.54 18.69
CA PRO A 113 -1.98 -4.65 18.20
C PRO A 113 -0.63 -4.14 17.68
N LEU A 114 0.43 -4.88 17.98
CA LEU A 114 1.80 -4.57 17.52
C LEU A 114 1.93 -4.63 16.00
N SER A 115 1.08 -5.42 15.34
CA SER A 115 1.06 -5.61 13.90
C SER A 115 0.01 -4.71 13.25
N GLY A 116 0.46 -3.82 12.35
CA GLY A 116 -0.39 -2.97 11.53
C GLY A 116 -0.15 -3.20 10.05
N TRP A 117 -1.22 -3.32 9.26
CA TRP A 117 -1.15 -3.58 7.82
C TRP A 117 -1.29 -2.31 6.98
N GLN A 118 -1.50 -1.16 7.62
CA GLN A 118 -1.72 0.12 6.94
C GLN A 118 -0.52 0.53 6.08
N ASN A 119 0.70 0.25 6.53
CA ASN A 119 1.90 0.55 5.74
C ASN A 119 1.94 -0.25 4.45
N ILE A 120 1.60 -1.54 4.48
CA ILE A 120 1.53 -2.39 3.28
C ILE A 120 0.49 -1.81 2.31
N ARG A 121 -0.70 -1.49 2.81
CA ARG A 121 -1.76 -0.87 2.01
C ARG A 121 -1.28 0.44 1.38
N ASN A 122 -0.69 1.33 2.17
CA ASN A 122 -0.24 2.64 1.71
C ASN A 122 0.81 2.53 0.60
N HIS A 123 1.76 1.58 0.70
CA HIS A 123 2.77 1.37 -0.33
C HIS A 123 2.17 0.74 -1.60
N LEU A 124 1.29 -0.25 -1.47
CA LEU A 124 0.63 -0.85 -2.63
C LEU A 124 -0.24 0.17 -3.37
N SER A 125 -0.94 1.04 -2.63
CA SER A 125 -1.80 2.08 -3.19
C SER A 125 -1.04 3.17 -3.97
N GLN A 126 0.29 3.23 -3.87
CA GLN A 126 1.09 4.12 -4.71
C GLN A 126 1.03 3.70 -6.18
N GLU A 127 1.02 2.39 -6.45
CA GLU A 127 1.12 1.82 -7.81
C GLU A 127 -0.15 1.10 -8.27
N TYR A 128 -0.98 0.61 -7.35
CA TYR A 128 -2.07 -0.31 -7.62
C TYR A 128 -3.39 0.17 -7.03
N THR A 129 -4.49 -0.29 -7.63
CA THR A 129 -5.81 -0.17 -7.01
C THR A 129 -5.96 -1.27 -5.95
N VAL A 130 -5.81 -0.92 -4.68
CA VAL A 130 -5.93 -1.87 -3.57
C VAL A 130 -7.38 -2.00 -3.14
N ARG A 131 -7.88 -3.25 -3.06
CA ARG A 131 -9.21 -3.57 -2.53
C ARG A 131 -9.10 -4.52 -1.36
N ASP A 132 -9.81 -4.25 -0.28
CA ASP A 132 -9.93 -5.23 0.80
C ASP A 132 -10.75 -6.43 0.33
N VAL A 133 -10.23 -7.63 0.56
CA VAL A 133 -10.90 -8.87 0.18
C VAL A 133 -11.40 -9.57 1.42
N ASP A 134 -12.69 -9.93 1.40
CA ASP A 134 -13.29 -10.84 2.37
C ASP A 134 -13.43 -12.23 1.75
N LEU A 135 -12.72 -13.21 2.32
CA LEU A 135 -12.72 -14.60 1.88
C LEU A 135 -13.75 -15.47 2.64
N SER A 136 -14.40 -14.92 3.67
CA SER A 136 -15.27 -15.67 4.59
C SER A 136 -16.43 -16.39 3.90
N THR A 137 -16.87 -15.85 2.75
CA THR A 137 -17.95 -16.41 1.94
C THR A 137 -17.54 -17.65 1.14
N GLY A 138 -16.24 -17.97 1.07
CA GLY A 138 -15.69 -19.06 0.26
C GLY A 138 -15.68 -18.77 -1.25
N LYS A 139 -15.99 -17.53 -1.65
CA LYS A 139 -15.96 -17.11 -3.06
C LYS A 139 -14.66 -16.40 -3.36
N ALA A 140 -13.97 -16.86 -4.40
CA ALA A 140 -12.81 -16.17 -4.93
C ALA A 140 -13.22 -14.77 -5.46
N PRO A 141 -12.46 -13.70 -5.14
CA PRO A 141 -12.75 -12.36 -5.65
C PRO A 141 -12.61 -12.35 -7.18
N THR A 142 -13.48 -11.60 -7.85
CA THR A 142 -13.55 -11.53 -9.32
C THR A 142 -13.19 -10.16 -9.88
N ASP A 143 -13.06 -9.17 -9.00
CA ASP A 143 -12.78 -7.77 -9.31
C ASP A 143 -11.32 -7.38 -9.01
N VAL A 144 -10.45 -8.39 -8.82
CA VAL A 144 -9.02 -8.23 -8.56
C VAL A 144 -8.19 -9.13 -9.47
N ASP A 145 -7.05 -8.61 -9.95
CA ASP A 145 -6.12 -9.33 -10.83
C ASP A 145 -5.10 -10.17 -10.04
N THR A 146 -4.77 -9.72 -8.84
CA THR A 146 -3.80 -10.37 -7.96
C THR A 146 -4.32 -10.35 -6.53
N LEU A 147 -4.26 -11.50 -5.85
CA LEU A 147 -4.61 -11.60 -4.44
C LEU A 147 -3.33 -11.62 -3.60
N PHE A 148 -3.20 -10.67 -2.68
CA PHE A 148 -2.12 -10.61 -1.71
C PHE A 148 -2.65 -11.01 -0.33
N VAL A 149 -2.20 -12.16 0.16
CA VAL A 149 -2.54 -12.70 1.48
C VAL A 149 -1.37 -12.45 2.43
N VAL A 150 -1.58 -11.57 3.41
CA VAL A 150 -0.57 -11.21 4.41
C VAL A 150 -0.81 -12.00 5.69
N LEU A 151 0.23 -12.64 6.22
CA LEU A 151 0.21 -13.39 7.49
C LEU A 151 -1.05 -14.26 7.64
N PRO A 152 -1.27 -15.24 6.74
CA PRO A 152 -2.43 -16.13 6.82
C PRO A 152 -2.45 -16.88 8.14
N GLN A 153 -3.49 -16.65 8.94
CA GLN A 153 -3.73 -17.30 10.22
C GLN A 153 -5.22 -17.50 10.42
N ASN A 154 -5.59 -18.56 11.14
CA ASN A 154 -6.98 -18.90 11.48
C ASN A 154 -7.92 -18.96 10.27
N LEU A 155 -7.39 -19.30 9.08
CA LEU A 155 -8.22 -19.48 7.90
C LEU A 155 -9.07 -20.75 8.06
N THR A 156 -10.34 -20.65 7.67
CA THR A 156 -11.25 -21.77 7.52
C THR A 156 -10.99 -22.50 6.21
N ASP A 157 -11.50 -23.74 6.10
CA ASP A 157 -11.42 -24.50 4.84
C ASP A 157 -12.11 -23.79 3.68
N LYS A 158 -13.18 -23.02 3.96
CA LYS A 158 -13.88 -22.21 2.96
C LYS A 158 -13.01 -21.08 2.43
N GLU A 159 -12.29 -20.39 3.31
CA GLU A 159 -11.38 -19.31 2.90
C GLU A 159 -10.18 -19.86 2.13
N ARG A 160 -9.60 -20.99 2.58
CA ARG A 160 -8.56 -21.70 1.82
C ARG A 160 -9.06 -22.10 0.42
N PHE A 161 -10.27 -22.64 0.34
CA PHE A 161 -10.90 -22.97 -0.93
C PHE A 161 -11.09 -21.74 -1.83
N ALA A 162 -11.47 -20.59 -1.28
CA ALA A 162 -11.58 -19.36 -2.07
C ALA A 162 -10.25 -18.94 -2.73
N ILE A 163 -9.14 -19.08 -2.00
CA ILE A 163 -7.79 -18.77 -2.51
C ILE A 163 -7.38 -19.79 -3.58
N ASP A 164 -7.65 -21.08 -3.34
CA ASP A 164 -7.38 -22.16 -4.30
C ASP A 164 -8.15 -21.95 -5.61
N GLN A 165 -9.45 -21.63 -5.51
CA GLN A 165 -10.28 -21.31 -6.67
C GLN A 165 -9.79 -20.07 -7.42
N PHE A 166 -9.21 -19.08 -6.73
CA PHE A 166 -8.61 -17.92 -7.37
C PHE A 166 -7.40 -18.32 -8.24
N LEU A 167 -6.51 -19.18 -7.72
CA LEU A 167 -5.38 -19.74 -8.47
C LEU A 167 -5.85 -20.59 -9.66
N MET A 168 -6.81 -21.49 -9.45
CA MET A 168 -7.34 -22.38 -10.50
C MET A 168 -7.97 -21.62 -11.68
N ARG A 169 -8.50 -20.41 -11.44
CA ARG A 169 -9.05 -19.52 -12.49
C ARG A 169 -7.98 -18.77 -13.28
N GLY A 170 -6.70 -18.99 -12.98
CA GLY A 170 -5.56 -18.28 -13.58
C GLY A 170 -5.20 -16.97 -12.89
N GLY A 171 -5.79 -16.68 -11.73
CA GLY A 171 -5.39 -15.53 -10.91
C GLY A 171 -4.01 -15.72 -10.29
N SER A 172 -3.32 -14.61 -10.00
CA SER A 172 -2.01 -14.65 -9.32
C SER A 172 -2.17 -14.42 -7.82
N VAL A 173 -1.57 -15.28 -6.98
CA VAL A 173 -1.58 -15.10 -5.52
C VAL A 173 -0.17 -14.83 -5.01
N ILE A 174 -0.02 -13.78 -4.22
CA ILE A 174 1.18 -13.48 -3.43
C ILE A 174 0.86 -13.81 -1.98
N VAL A 175 1.70 -14.61 -1.33
CA VAL A 175 1.50 -14.97 0.08
C VAL A 175 2.72 -14.57 0.89
N ALA A 176 2.53 -13.67 1.86
CA ALA A 176 3.53 -13.42 2.90
C ALA A 176 3.24 -14.37 4.07
N ALA A 177 3.67 -15.62 3.93
CA ALA A 177 3.47 -16.67 4.92
C ALA A 177 4.57 -16.67 5.98
N GLY A 178 4.17 -16.90 7.23
CA GLY A 178 5.06 -17.18 8.35
C GLY A 178 4.41 -18.21 9.25
N ASN A 179 5.23 -18.97 9.99
CA ASN A 179 4.75 -19.95 10.98
C ASN A 179 4.75 -19.40 12.40
N TYR A 180 5.33 -18.22 12.60
CA TYR A 180 5.43 -17.53 13.88
C TYR A 180 5.06 -16.07 13.72
N THR A 181 4.44 -15.51 14.74
CA THR A 181 4.28 -14.06 14.90
C THR A 181 5.04 -13.60 16.13
N VAL A 182 5.48 -12.35 16.11
CA VAL A 182 6.11 -11.70 17.25
C VAL A 182 5.03 -11.20 18.20
N ASP A 183 5.20 -11.48 19.47
CA ASP A 183 4.38 -11.00 20.58
C ASP A 183 5.30 -10.42 21.67
N VAL A 184 4.73 -9.81 22.70
CA VAL A 184 5.48 -9.33 23.86
C VAL A 184 5.17 -10.22 25.05
N ASP A 185 6.20 -10.82 25.63
CA ASP A 185 6.07 -11.54 26.89
C ASP A 185 5.82 -10.52 28.02
N GLN A 186 4.64 -10.62 28.64
CA GLN A 186 4.21 -9.70 29.68
C GLN A 186 5.01 -9.87 30.97
N PHE A 187 5.63 -11.03 31.21
CA PHE A 187 6.44 -11.30 32.40
C PHE A 187 7.88 -10.81 32.25
N SER A 188 8.53 -11.11 31.12
CA SER A 188 9.92 -10.72 30.90
C SER A 188 10.10 -9.37 30.21
N GLN A 189 9.01 -8.73 29.76
CA GLN A 189 9.02 -7.55 28.87
C GLN A 189 9.87 -7.77 27.61
N GLY A 190 10.12 -9.02 27.24
CA GLY A 190 10.88 -9.43 26.07
C GLY A 190 10.00 -9.70 24.85
N LEU A 191 10.64 -9.96 23.72
CA LEU A 191 9.95 -10.49 22.54
C LEU A 191 9.65 -11.97 22.76
N ALA A 192 8.42 -12.36 22.50
CA ALA A 192 7.99 -13.74 22.44
C ALA A 192 7.65 -14.12 21.00
N LEU A 193 7.76 -15.41 20.70
CA LEU A 193 7.28 -15.98 19.44
C LEU A 193 6.04 -16.82 19.72
N ARG A 194 4.97 -16.52 18.99
CA ARG A 194 3.73 -17.29 19.03
C ARG A 194 3.59 -18.08 17.73
N PRO A 195 3.44 -19.41 17.78
CA PRO A 195 3.14 -20.20 16.57
C PRO A 195 1.79 -19.78 15.99
N LEU A 196 1.68 -19.85 14.67
CA LEU A 196 0.46 -19.55 13.93
C LEU A 196 -0.24 -20.86 13.54
N ASP A 197 -1.54 -20.91 13.83
CA ASP A 197 -2.44 -22.00 13.45
C ASP A 197 -3.32 -21.59 12.26
N GLY A 198 -3.86 -22.58 11.55
CA GLY A 198 -4.77 -22.36 10.43
C GLY A 198 -4.13 -21.54 9.30
N THR A 199 -2.83 -21.76 9.05
CA THR A 199 -2.08 -21.09 7.99
C THR A 199 -2.39 -21.68 6.61
N LEU A 200 -1.70 -21.21 5.57
CA LEU A 200 -1.75 -21.78 4.21
C LEU A 200 -0.74 -22.91 3.97
N ARG A 201 -0.05 -23.41 5.01
CA ARG A 201 1.06 -24.36 4.84
C ARG A 201 0.68 -25.59 4.01
N ASP A 202 -0.38 -26.30 4.39
CA ASP A 202 -0.77 -27.55 3.73
C ASP A 202 -1.18 -27.32 2.26
N MET A 203 -1.82 -26.18 1.99
CA MET A 203 -2.15 -25.75 0.64
C MET A 203 -0.87 -25.44 -0.15
N LEU A 204 0.06 -24.64 0.40
CA LEU A 204 1.30 -24.31 -0.29
C LEU A 204 2.17 -25.55 -0.56
N LEU A 205 2.16 -26.52 0.36
CA LEU A 205 2.88 -27.78 0.21
C LEU A 205 2.37 -28.59 -0.99
N SER A 206 1.06 -28.58 -1.28
CA SER A 206 0.50 -29.25 -2.46
C SER A 206 0.95 -28.59 -3.78
N TYR A 207 1.28 -27.30 -3.73
CA TYR A 207 1.90 -26.55 -4.83
C TYR A 207 3.43 -26.67 -4.86
N GLY A 208 4.03 -27.49 -3.99
CA GLY A 208 5.48 -27.72 -3.92
C GLY A 208 6.26 -26.68 -3.11
N VAL A 209 5.58 -25.81 -2.35
CA VAL A 209 6.19 -24.79 -1.49
C VAL A 209 6.08 -25.20 -0.03
N ASP A 210 7.21 -25.59 0.59
CA ASP A 210 7.26 -25.94 2.01
C ASP A 210 7.71 -24.74 2.86
N VAL A 211 6.78 -24.18 3.62
CA VAL A 211 7.08 -23.14 4.61
C VAL A 211 7.42 -23.82 5.93
N GLN A 212 8.72 -23.97 6.22
CA GLN A 212 9.22 -24.69 7.38
C GLN A 212 8.97 -23.96 8.71
N GLN A 213 8.75 -24.73 9.77
CA GLN A 213 8.63 -24.23 11.14
C GLN A 213 10.02 -23.96 11.72
N SER A 214 10.69 -22.98 11.13
CA SER A 214 12.03 -22.56 11.49
C SER A 214 12.14 -21.05 11.47
N LEU A 215 13.15 -20.53 12.16
CA LEU A 215 13.49 -19.11 12.16
C LEU A 215 14.81 -18.95 11.44
N VAL A 216 14.92 -17.88 10.66
CA VAL A 216 16.19 -17.49 10.07
C VAL A 216 16.95 -16.65 11.10
N MET A 217 18.12 -17.13 11.50
CA MET A 217 19.03 -16.42 12.39
C MET A 217 20.05 -15.66 11.53
N ASP A 218 20.31 -14.41 11.92
CA ASP A 218 21.43 -13.63 11.38
C ASP A 218 22.58 -13.64 12.39
N ASP A 219 23.64 -14.38 12.06
CA ASP A 219 24.83 -14.54 12.90
C ASP A 219 25.70 -13.26 12.96
N GLN A 220 25.43 -12.26 12.13
CA GLN A 220 26.18 -11.01 12.04
C GLN A 220 25.38 -9.79 12.53
N ASN A 221 24.20 -10.01 13.12
CA ASN A 221 23.41 -8.94 13.71
C ASN A 221 24.00 -8.46 15.05
N GLN A 222 25.18 -7.83 14.98
CA GLN A 222 25.74 -7.04 16.07
C GLN A 222 25.33 -5.57 15.89
N PRO A 223 24.99 -4.85 16.98
CA PRO A 223 24.88 -3.41 16.90
C PRO A 223 26.21 -2.84 16.40
N PHE A 224 26.16 -2.04 15.35
CA PHE A 224 27.33 -1.29 14.88
C PHE A 224 27.93 -0.55 16.08
N PRO A 225 29.23 -0.76 16.40
CA PRO A 225 29.86 0.01 17.48
C PRO A 225 29.82 1.49 17.10
N VAL A 226 29.19 2.29 17.95
CA VAL A 226 29.18 3.76 17.91
C VAL A 226 30.53 4.34 18.30
#